data_AF-A0ABC9TT21-F1
#
_entry.id   AF-A0ABC9TT21-F1
#
_cell.length_a   1.000
_cell.length_b   1.000
_cell.length_c   1.000
_cell.angle_alpha   90.00
_cell.angle_beta   90.00
_cell.angle_gamma   90.00
#
_symmetry.space_group_name_H-M   'P 1'
#
loop_
_entity.id
_entity.type
_entity.pdbx_description
1 polymer ?
#
loop_
_entity_poly.entity_id
_entity_poly.type
_entity_poly.pdbx_seq_one_letter_code
_entity_poly.pdbx_strand_id
1 'polypeptide(L)' 'MILSCNLHILNVEVIIMSPKELDYIEDALGHEKFFKTQCQDAIQNLQDQELKTCVQQIADKHQQIFDSFYRLT' A
#
# COMPACT_ATOMS: atom_id res chain seq x y z
N MET A 1 -12.12 45.69 -0.80
CA MET A 1 -13.36 45.26 -0.11
C MET A 1 -14.08 44.28 -1.03
N ILE A 2 -14.32 43.07 -0.52
CA ILE A 2 -15.10 41.95 -1.11
C ILE A 2 -14.35 41.25 -2.27
N LEU A 3 -13.60 40.16 -2.04
CA LEU A 3 -14.02 38.79 -1.71
C LEU A 3 -14.88 38.14 -2.81
N SER A 4 -14.30 37.25 -3.59
CA SER A 4 -15.03 36.17 -4.25
C SER A 4 -14.10 34.97 -4.39
N CYS A 5 -14.01 34.21 -3.29
CA CYS A 5 -13.44 32.88 -3.22
C CYS A 5 -13.99 32.01 -4.36
N ASN A 6 -13.13 31.61 -5.30
CA ASN A 6 -13.34 30.36 -6.03
C ASN A 6 -12.65 29.23 -5.24
N LEU A 7 -13.27 28.86 -4.11
CA LEU A 7 -12.93 27.69 -3.30
C LEU A 7 -13.46 26.37 -3.93
N HIS A 8 -13.98 26.42 -5.17
CA HIS A 8 -14.74 25.33 -5.77
C HIS A 8 -13.95 24.41 -6.72
N ILE A 9 -12.63 24.57 -6.84
CA ILE A 9 -11.80 23.67 -7.64
C ILE A 9 -10.62 23.23 -6.78
N LEU A 10 -10.82 22.18 -5.99
CA LEU A 10 -9.85 21.18 -5.52
C LEU A 10 -10.48 20.35 -4.38
N ASN A 11 -11.69 19.83 -4.58
CA ASN A 11 -12.17 18.67 -3.80
C ASN A 11 -11.50 17.40 -4.36
N VAL A 12 -10.16 17.39 -4.43
CA VAL A 12 -9.48 16.12 -4.12
C VAL A 12 -9.55 16.12 -2.60
N GLU A 13 -10.44 15.33 -2.03
CA GLU A 13 -10.43 15.05 -0.59
C GLU A 13 -9.03 14.56 -0.25
N VAL A 14 -8.15 15.47 0.17
CA VAL A 14 -6.96 15.10 0.93
C VAL A 14 -7.57 14.53 2.20
N ILE A 15 -7.55 13.20 2.33
CA ILE A 15 -7.91 12.54 3.58
C ILE A 15 -6.84 13.01 4.58
N ILE A 16 -7.14 14.08 5.32
CA ILE A 16 -6.27 14.55 6.40
C ILE A 16 -6.42 13.52 7.52
N MET A 17 -5.62 12.48 7.47
CA MET A 17 -5.51 11.51 8.54
C MET A 17 -4.81 12.14 9.72
N SER A 18 -5.24 11.77 10.93
CA SER A 18 -4.53 12.16 12.14
C SER A 18 -3.13 11.54 12.16
N PRO A 19 -2.18 12.12 12.91
CA PRO A 19 -0.84 11.53 13.06
C PRO A 19 -0.87 10.06 13.47
N LYS A 20 -1.77 9.67 14.38
CA LYS A 20 -1.90 8.27 14.81
C LYS A 20 -2.40 7.34 13.70
N GLU A 21 -3.31 7.82 12.85
CA GLU A 21 -3.78 7.04 11.70
C GLU A 21 -2.68 6.88 10.65
N LEU A 22 -1.85 7.92 10.45
CA LEU A 22 -0.66 7.83 9.61
C LEU A 22 0.36 6.82 10.17
N ASP A 23 0.61 6.83 11.48
CA ASP A 23 1.50 5.86 12.13
C ASP A 23 1.02 4.42 11.89
N TYR A 24 -0.29 4.16 12.00
CA TYR A 24 -0.85 2.83 11.72
C TYR A 24 -0.72 2.41 10.25
N ILE A 25 -0.80 3.36 9.31
CA ILE A 25 -0.58 3.06 7.90
C ILE A 25 0.90 2.81 7.62
N GLU A 26 1.81 3.58 8.24
CA GLU A 26 3.25 3.34 8.11
C GLU A 26 3.63 1.94 8.61
N ASP A 27 3.10 1.54 9.77
CA ASP A 27 3.28 0.19 10.30
C ASP A 27 2.75 -0.88 9.33
N ALA A 28 1.55 -0.69 8.80
CA ALA A 28 0.96 -1.62 7.82
C ALA A 28 1.78 -1.72 6.53
N LEU A 29 2.25 -0.59 6.00
CA LEU A 29 3.14 -0.54 4.82
C LEU A 29 4.46 -1.25 5.10
N GLY A 30 5.02 -1.10 6.30
CA GLY A 30 6.21 -1.82 6.76
C GLY A 30 6.02 -3.34 6.75
N HIS A 31 4.89 -3.82 7.27
CA HIS A 31 4.54 -5.25 7.26
C HIS A 31 4.36 -5.79 5.85
N GLU A 32 3.63 -5.09 4.98
CA GLU A 32 3.43 -5.52 3.59
C GLU A 32 4.75 -5.56 2.81
N LYS A 33 5.67 -4.62 3.05
CA LYS A 33 7.01 -4.66 2.47
C LYS A 33 7.81 -5.88 2.94
N PHE A 34 7.72 -6.21 4.22
CA PHE A 34 8.35 -7.41 4.77
C PHE A 34 7.79 -8.67 4.11
N PHE A 35 6.46 -8.83 4.05
CA PHE A 35 5.84 -10.03 3.45
C PHE A 35 6.18 -10.20 1.97
N LYS A 36 6.19 -9.12 1.18
CA LYS A 36 6.61 -9.16 -0.22
C LYS A 36 8.06 -9.62 -0.36
N THR A 37 8.96 -9.15 0.50
CA THR A 37 10.36 -9.57 0.53
C THR A 37 10.47 -11.07 0.82
N GLN A 38 9.77 -11.57 1.84
CA GLN A 38 9.75 -13.00 2.16
C GLN A 38 9.21 -13.87 1.03
N CYS A 39 8.19 -13.39 0.31
CA CYS A 39 7.65 -14.10 -0.85
C CYS A 39 8.68 -14.16 -1.99
N GLN A 40 9.36 -13.05 -2.27
CA GLN A 40 10.43 -13.00 -3.28
C GLN A 40 11.56 -13.96 -2.94
N ASP A 41 12.04 -13.94 -1.68
CA ASP A 41 13.06 -14.86 -1.20
C ASP A 41 12.61 -16.32 -1.33
N ALA A 42 11.36 -16.63 -0.97
CA ALA A 42 10.82 -17.97 -1.11
C ALA A 42 10.78 -18.42 -2.58
N ILE A 43 10.32 -17.57 -3.51
CA ILE A 43 10.30 -17.88 -4.96
C ILE A 43 11.70 -18.21 -5.49
N GLN A 44 12.74 -17.49 -5.05
CA GLN A 44 14.11 -17.74 -5.46
C GLN A 44 14.65 -19.09 -4.96
N ASN A 45 14.23 -19.52 -3.76
CA ASN A 45 14.75 -20.72 -3.10
C ASN A 45 13.93 -21.99 -3.38
N LEU A 46 12.65 -21.84 -3.75
CA LEU A 46 11.80 -22.97 -4.13
C LEU A 46 12.31 -23.62 -5.43
N GLN A 47 12.07 -24.92 -5.57
CA GLN A 47 12.38 -25.68 -6.80
C GLN A 47 11.10 -26.07 -7.54
N ASP A 48 10.06 -26.41 -6.79
CA ASP A 48 8.76 -26.78 -7.33
C ASP A 48 8.08 -25.60 -8.01
N GLN A 49 7.68 -25.79 -9.27
CA GLN A 49 7.12 -24.72 -10.10
C GLN A 49 5.70 -24.34 -9.69
N GLU A 50 4.90 -25.28 -9.19
CA GLU A 50 3.55 -25.01 -8.70
C GLU A 50 3.61 -24.20 -7.41
N LEU A 51 4.53 -24.55 -6.50
CA LEU A 51 4.78 -23.76 -5.29
C LEU A 51 5.29 -22.35 -5.63
N LYS A 52 6.20 -22.19 -6.59
CA LYS A 52 6.63 -20.85 -7.05
C LYS A 52 5.46 -20.02 -7.53
N THR A 53 4.58 -20.63 -8.34
CA THR A 53 3.41 -19.94 -8.90
C THR A 53 2.45 -19.53 -7.79
N CYS A 54 2.22 -20.40 -6.80
CA CYS A 54 1.41 -20.09 -5.62
C CYS A 54 1.99 -18.90 -4.82
N VAL A 55 3.29 -18.93 -4.52
CA VAL A 55 3.94 -17.83 -3.78
C VAL A 55 3.93 -16.53 -4.59
N GLN A 56 4.07 -16.59 -5.92
CA GLN A 56 3.93 -15.41 -6.78
C GLN A 56 2.53 -14.78 -6.66
N GLN A 57 1.46 -15.59 -6.68
CA GLN A 57 0.10 -15.08 -6.49
C GLN A 57 -0.09 -14.43 -5.11
N ILE A 58 0.54 -14.97 -4.08
CA ILE A 58 0.55 -14.39 -2.73
C ILE A 58 1.30 -13.04 -2.74
N ALA A 59 2.46 -12.97 -3.39
CA ALA A 59 3.23 -11.74 -3.53
C ALA A 59 2.44 -10.65 -4.26
N ASP A 60 1.73 -11.01 -5.34
CA ASP A 60 0.89 -10.10 -6.11
C ASP A 60 -0.28 -9.55 -5.25
N LYS A 61 -0.86 -10.40 -4.40
CA LYS A 61 -1.89 -9.97 -3.45
C LYS A 61 -1.35 -8.97 -2.41
N HIS A 62 -0.17 -9.23 -1.84
CA HIS A 62 0.48 -8.27 -0.94
C HIS A 62 0.85 -6.95 -1.62
N GLN A 63 1.24 -6.99 -2.91
CA GLN A 63 1.43 -5.77 -3.69
C GLN A 63 0.14 -4.95 -3.81
N GLN A 64 -0.99 -5.59 -4.12
CA GLN A 64 -2.29 -4.89 -4.20
C GLN A 64 -2.70 -4.27 -2.86
N ILE A 65 -2.45 -4.95 -1.74
CA ILE A 65 -2.73 -4.42 -0.40
C ILE A 65 -1.82 -3.22 -0.08
N PHE A 66 -0.52 -3.34 -0.36
CA PHE A 66 0.44 -2.24 -0.20
C PHE A 66 0.00 -1.01 -1.00
N ASP A 67 -0.37 -1.19 -2.27
CA ASP A 67 -0.84 -0.10 -3.12
C ASP A 67 -2.14 0.52 -2.61
N SER A 68 -3.03 -0.29 -2.02
CA SER A 68 -4.24 0.20 -1.37
C SER A 68 -3.91 1.11 -0.19
N PHE A 69 -2.97 0.73 0.67
CA PHE A 69 -2.54 1.57 1.80
C PHE A 69 -1.83 2.85 1.32
N TYR A 70 -0.98 2.75 0.30
CA TYR A 70 -0.27 3.90 -0.24
C TYR A 70 -1.21 4.93 -0.91
N ARG A 71 -2.38 4.49 -1.39
CA ARG A 71 -3.43 5.40 -1.92
C ARG A 71 -4.23 6.12 -0.84
N LEU A 72 -4.12 5.67 0.42
CA LEU A 72 -4.79 6.34 1.54
C LEU A 72 -3.97 7.52 2.06
N THR A 73 -2.63 7.46 1.95
CA THR A 73 -1.68 8.53 2.31
C THR A 73 -1.52 9.56 1.22
#